data_AF-A0A961NT86-F1
#
_entry.id   AF-A0A961NT86-F1
#
_cell.length_a   1.000
_cell.length_b   1.000
_cell.length_c   1.000
_cell.angle_alpha   90.00
_cell.angle_beta   90.00
_cell.angle_gamma   90.00
#
_symmetry.space_group_name_H-M   'P 1'
#
loop_
_entity.id
_entity.type
_entity.pdbx_description
1 polymer ?
#
loop_
_entity_poly.entity_id
_entity_poly.type
_entity_poly.pdbx_seq_one_letter_code
_entity_poly.pdbx_strand_id
1 'polypeptide(L)'
;MTRAECYLCSTKGLFARLLSPGPAIRSVVLALMFLLAACATSPENTSGDPDNTAEAVYTEDQPRFPTPEDDAFFHEPPMPTELFRVLITEGNYEVRQLAYQDRIERVADPVGDREQMEFFQEKDNEIDFKDWLLEGTLQIRLSPLGGQTEHISYLEGQTPITWQASTYFQDDISRFRYEFPAGVVSPTRFLVRYRWVIRARQGLTAEEQRERAIEYLRAQTR
;
A
#
# COMPACT_ATOMS: atom_id res chain seq x y z
N MET A 1 -32.58 -52.27 -2.71
CA MET A 1 -31.54 -52.88 -3.55
C MET A 1 -30.60 -51.75 -3.94
N THR A 2 -29.28 -51.76 -3.67
CA THR A 2 -28.41 -52.87 -3.21
C THR A 2 -27.26 -52.31 -2.34
N ARG A 3 -26.72 -53.11 -1.40
CA ARG A 3 -25.57 -52.78 -0.52
C ARG A 3 -24.23 -53.14 -1.17
N ALA A 4 -23.17 -52.41 -0.79
CA ALA A 4 -21.83 -52.89 -0.41
C ALA A 4 -21.06 -51.64 0.10
N GLU A 5 -20.57 -51.45 1.33
CA GLU A 5 -19.89 -52.29 2.35
C GLU A 5 -18.42 -52.66 2.05
N CYS A 6 -17.61 -52.57 3.14
CA CYS A 6 -16.24 -53.04 3.38
C CYS A 6 -15.04 -52.12 3.04
N TYR A 7 -13.91 -52.16 3.79
CA TYR A 7 -13.67 -52.23 5.26
C TYR A 7 -12.13 -52.16 5.54
N LEU A 8 -11.73 -51.60 6.69
CA LEU A 8 -10.54 -51.93 7.53
C LEU A 8 -9.11 -52.04 6.94
N CYS A 9 -8.18 -51.25 7.53
CA CYS A 9 -6.93 -51.79 8.13
C CYS A 9 -6.61 -51.01 9.43
N SER A 10 -5.73 -51.50 10.34
CA SER A 10 -5.87 -51.15 11.78
C SER A 10 -4.60 -51.00 12.67
N THR A 11 -3.36 -51.15 12.20
CA THR A 11 -2.19 -51.39 13.09
C THR A 11 -1.21 -50.20 13.13
N LYS A 12 -0.84 -49.57 14.27
CA LYS A 12 -0.34 -49.99 15.61
C LYS A 12 1.12 -50.50 15.66
N GLY A 13 1.94 -49.81 16.47
CA GLY A 13 3.34 -50.10 16.85
C GLY A 13 4.09 -48.77 17.12
N LEU A 14 4.44 -48.28 18.33
CA LEU A 14 4.69 -48.79 19.69
C LEU A 14 6.19 -49.13 19.98
N PHE A 15 6.77 -48.43 20.97
CA PHE A 15 8.17 -48.51 21.48
C PHE A 15 9.30 -48.02 20.53
N ALA A 16 10.43 -47.47 21.01
CA ALA A 16 11.04 -47.57 22.34
C ALA A 16 11.68 -46.26 22.91
N ARG A 17 11.94 -46.26 24.22
CA ARG A 17 12.77 -45.31 25.00
C ARG A 17 14.27 -45.70 24.96
N LEU A 18 15.12 -44.87 25.62
CA LEU A 18 16.54 -45.05 26.01
C LEU A 18 17.54 -44.40 25.01
N LEU A 19 18.61 -43.66 25.40
CA LEU A 19 19.28 -43.47 26.71
C LEU A 19 19.70 -42.01 27.04
N SER A 20 19.78 -41.72 28.35
CA SER A 20 20.74 -40.92 29.16
C SER A 20 21.55 -39.71 28.60
N PRO A 21 21.72 -38.63 29.39
CA PRO A 21 22.71 -37.57 29.16
C PRO A 21 24.10 -37.88 29.75
N GLY A 22 25.10 -37.04 29.44
CA GLY A 22 26.44 -37.01 30.06
C GLY A 22 27.06 -35.59 30.04
N PRO A 23 27.97 -35.21 30.97
CA PRO A 23 28.21 -33.79 31.27
C PRO A 23 29.62 -33.23 30.97
N ALA A 24 29.67 -31.90 30.85
CA ALA A 24 30.75 -30.96 31.24
C ALA A 24 32.22 -31.17 30.80
N ILE A 25 32.82 -30.11 30.23
CA ILE A 25 34.21 -29.67 30.47
C ILE A 25 34.29 -28.13 30.38
N ARG A 26 35.12 -27.52 31.24
CA ARG A 26 35.43 -26.07 31.27
C ARG A 26 36.81 -25.81 30.63
N SER A 27 36.98 -24.67 29.95
CA SER A 27 38.19 -23.81 29.83
C SER A 27 37.82 -22.68 28.85
N VAL A 28 37.99 -21.37 29.09
CA VAL A 28 39.07 -20.58 29.71
C VAL A 28 40.41 -20.75 28.98
N VAL A 29 40.60 -19.97 27.90
CA VAL A 29 41.91 -19.43 27.50
C VAL A 29 41.72 -17.98 27.05
N LEU A 30 42.69 -17.13 27.40
CA LEU A 30 42.76 -15.69 27.18
C LEU A 30 44.01 -15.38 26.33
N ALA A 31 43.85 -14.69 25.20
CA ALA A 31 44.90 -13.96 24.46
C ALA A 31 44.20 -13.08 23.41
N LEU A 32 44.29 -11.75 23.34
CA LEU A 32 45.33 -10.74 23.61
C LEU A 32 46.36 -10.56 22.48
N MET A 33 46.22 -9.39 21.82
CA MET A 33 47.21 -8.60 21.05
C MET A 33 47.69 -9.04 19.65
N PHE A 34 48.07 -7.96 18.93
CA PHE A 34 48.79 -7.79 17.66
C PHE A 34 47.94 -7.71 16.37
N LEU A 35 48.22 -6.80 15.42
CA LEU A 35 48.85 -5.46 15.45
C LEU A 35 48.59 -4.79 14.08
N LEU A 36 48.51 -3.45 14.06
CA LEU A 36 48.77 -2.54 12.93
C LEU A 36 48.89 -3.11 11.49
N ALA A 37 47.96 -2.71 10.62
CA ALA A 37 48.27 -2.41 9.22
C ALA A 37 47.47 -1.18 8.78
N ALA A 38 48.14 -0.04 8.63
CA ALA A 38 47.55 1.16 8.06
C ALA A 38 47.78 1.18 6.54
N CYS A 39 46.70 1.16 5.77
CA CYS A 39 46.72 1.51 4.35
C CYS A 39 45.88 2.77 4.16
N ALA A 40 46.56 3.91 4.03
CA ALA A 40 45.94 5.13 3.57
C ALA A 40 45.82 5.07 2.04
N THR A 41 44.58 5.10 1.54
CA THR A 41 44.26 5.37 0.13
C THR A 41 43.33 6.56 0.07
N SER A 42 43.53 7.41 -0.95
CA SER A 42 42.99 8.77 -1.04
C SER A 42 41.46 8.87 -0.88
N PRO A 43 40.94 10.02 -0.41
CA PRO A 43 39.55 10.36 -0.66
C PRO A 43 39.34 10.55 -2.16
N GLU A 44 38.68 9.60 -2.81
CA GLU A 44 38.12 9.82 -4.13
C GLU A 44 36.95 10.80 -3.96
N ASN A 45 37.06 11.95 -4.62
CA ASN A 45 36.07 13.01 -4.54
C ASN A 45 34.86 12.62 -5.41
N THR A 46 34.01 11.72 -4.91
CA THR A 46 32.72 11.46 -5.55
C THR A 46 31.86 12.70 -5.35
N SER A 47 31.72 13.49 -6.43
CA SER A 47 30.74 14.57 -6.51
C SER A 47 29.35 13.95 -6.41
N GLY A 48 28.78 13.95 -5.20
CA GLY A 48 27.38 13.65 -5.01
C GLY A 48 26.56 14.80 -5.60
N ASP A 49 26.04 14.61 -6.81
CA ASP A 49 24.86 15.35 -7.25
C ASP A 49 23.75 15.09 -6.21
N PRO A 50 23.14 16.13 -5.62
CA PRO A 50 22.03 15.97 -4.70
C PRO A 50 20.72 15.77 -5.47
N ASP A 51 20.74 14.96 -6.53
CA ASP A 51 19.52 14.41 -7.14
C ASP A 51 19.03 13.24 -6.29
N ASN A 52 18.65 13.56 -5.05
CA ASN A 52 17.92 12.64 -4.17
C ASN A 52 16.42 12.72 -4.51
N THR A 53 16.10 12.60 -5.79
CA THR A 53 14.78 12.16 -6.24
C THR A 53 14.66 10.72 -5.77
N ALA A 54 13.97 10.49 -4.66
CA ALA A 54 13.75 9.14 -4.14
C ALA A 54 13.00 8.35 -5.21
N GLU A 55 13.66 7.37 -5.82
CA GLU A 55 13.06 6.54 -6.87
C GLU A 55 11.73 5.96 -6.36
N ALA A 56 10.68 6.04 -7.16
CA ALA A 56 9.36 5.55 -6.79
C ALA A 56 9.36 4.00 -6.76
N VAL A 57 9.63 3.44 -5.58
CA VAL A 57 9.68 1.98 -5.39
C VAL A 57 8.28 1.45 -5.07
N TYR A 58 7.55 1.05 -6.10
CA TYR A 58 6.33 0.29 -5.91
C TYR A 58 6.63 -1.04 -5.20
N THR A 59 6.07 -1.22 -4.00
CA THR A 59 6.16 -2.49 -3.26
C THR A 59 5.03 -3.42 -3.72
N GLU A 60 5.37 -4.58 -4.29
CA GLU A 60 4.37 -5.55 -4.78
C GLU A 60 3.60 -6.25 -3.66
N ASP A 61 4.28 -6.63 -2.57
CA ASP A 61 3.71 -7.37 -1.43
C ASP A 61 3.29 -6.41 -0.31
N GLN A 62 2.28 -5.58 -0.59
CA GLN A 62 1.78 -4.61 0.39
C GLN A 62 0.95 -5.27 1.49
N PRO A 63 1.06 -4.83 2.75
CA PRO A 63 0.23 -5.34 3.82
C PRO A 63 -1.24 -4.98 3.58
N ARG A 64 -2.12 -5.98 3.61
CA ARG A 64 -3.57 -5.81 3.40
C ARG A 64 -4.25 -4.96 4.48
N PHE A 65 -3.70 -4.92 5.69
CA PHE A 65 -4.26 -4.22 6.86
C PHE A 65 -3.25 -3.20 7.39
N PRO A 66 -3.69 -2.13 8.08
CA PRO A 66 -2.79 -1.14 8.64
C PRO A 66 -1.71 -1.76 9.56
N THR A 67 -0.44 -1.43 9.34
CA THR A 67 0.69 -1.81 10.21
C THR A 67 1.16 -0.63 11.07
N PRO A 68 1.92 -0.83 12.16
CA PRO A 68 2.41 0.28 13.00
C PRO A 68 3.35 1.29 12.30
N GLU A 69 3.85 0.94 11.12
CA GLU A 69 4.77 1.73 10.30
C GLU A 69 4.05 2.58 9.23
N ASP A 70 2.76 2.36 9.03
CA ASP A 70 1.93 3.09 8.06
C ASP A 70 1.73 4.58 8.41
N ASP A 71 1.37 5.40 7.42
CA ASP A 71 1.01 6.80 7.65
C ASP A 71 -0.16 6.94 8.64
N ALA A 72 -0.15 8.04 9.41
CA ALA A 72 -1.21 8.37 10.36
C ALA A 72 -2.63 8.31 9.76
N PHE A 73 -2.77 8.57 8.46
CA PHE A 73 -3.99 8.37 7.69
C PHE A 73 -4.64 7.00 7.91
N PHE A 74 -3.86 5.92 7.95
CA PHE A 74 -4.38 4.56 8.12
C PHE A 74 -4.80 4.26 9.56
N HIS A 75 -4.38 5.10 10.52
CA HIS A 75 -4.74 5.01 11.94
C HIS A 75 -5.85 5.97 12.39
N GLU A 76 -6.30 6.89 11.52
CA GLU A 76 -7.46 7.75 11.80
C GLU A 76 -8.73 6.90 12.07
N PRO A 77 -9.64 7.31 12.99
CA PRO A 77 -10.86 6.56 13.27
C PRO A 77 -11.69 6.30 11.99
N PRO A 78 -12.15 5.06 11.73
CA PRO A 78 -12.89 4.75 10.52
C PRO A 78 -14.29 5.37 10.51
N MET A 79 -14.71 5.85 9.34
CA MET A 79 -16.09 6.27 9.12
C MET A 79 -17.04 5.06 9.15
N PRO A 80 -18.35 5.26 9.47
CA PRO A 80 -19.33 4.19 9.37
C PRO A 80 -19.34 3.57 7.96
N THR A 81 -19.15 2.26 7.88
CA THR A 81 -19.03 1.49 6.62
C THR A 81 -17.79 1.80 5.74
N GLU A 82 -16.79 2.51 6.26
CA GLU A 82 -15.47 2.58 5.63
C GLU A 82 -14.81 1.20 5.61
N LEU A 83 -14.22 0.85 4.46
CA LEU A 83 -13.72 -0.49 4.20
C LEU A 83 -12.31 -0.48 3.64
N PHE A 84 -11.98 0.47 2.75
CA PHE A 84 -10.63 0.68 2.24
C PHE A 84 -10.18 2.13 2.41
N ARG A 85 -8.88 2.32 2.63
CA ARG A 85 -8.17 3.59 2.45
C ARG A 85 -7.16 3.46 1.34
N VAL A 86 -7.01 4.52 0.56
CA VAL A 86 -6.02 4.66 -0.51
C VAL A 86 -5.19 5.92 -0.24
N LEU A 87 -3.89 5.74 -0.03
CA LEU A 87 -2.92 6.83 0.13
C LEU A 87 -2.07 6.92 -1.13
N ILE A 88 -1.96 8.13 -1.67
CA ILE A 88 -1.18 8.42 -2.87
C ILE A 88 -0.18 9.52 -2.50
N THR A 89 1.08 9.27 -2.81
CA THR A 89 2.21 10.19 -2.59
C THR A 89 3.17 10.08 -3.78
N GLU A 90 4.04 11.08 -3.95
CA GLU A 90 5.00 11.24 -5.05
C GLU A 90 5.76 9.97 -5.50
N GLY A 91 6.03 9.04 -4.58
CA GLY A 91 6.72 7.77 -4.86
C GLY A 91 6.06 6.51 -4.29
N ASN A 92 4.80 6.59 -3.83
CA ASN A 92 4.12 5.44 -3.24
C ASN A 92 2.59 5.50 -3.42
N TYR A 93 2.00 4.35 -3.77
CA TYR A 93 0.56 4.12 -3.88
C TYR A 93 0.19 2.97 -2.94
N GLU A 94 -0.63 3.24 -1.93
CA GLU A 94 -0.90 2.29 -0.84
C GLU A 94 -2.39 2.07 -0.60
N VAL A 95 -2.78 0.81 -0.45
CA VAL A 95 -4.17 0.45 -0.09
C VAL A 95 -4.20 -0.42 1.15
N ARG A 96 -5.05 -0.06 2.10
CA ARG A 96 -5.29 -0.83 3.34
C ARG A 96 -6.78 -1.08 3.55
N GLN A 97 -7.13 -2.30 3.95
CA GLN A 97 -8.48 -2.69 4.35
C GLN A 97 -8.67 -2.46 5.86
N LEU A 98 -9.77 -1.81 6.25
CA LEU A 98 -10.06 -1.47 7.65
C LEU A 98 -11.09 -2.39 8.31
N ALA A 99 -11.99 -3.00 7.53
CA ALA A 99 -13.15 -3.74 8.04
C ALA A 99 -13.54 -4.92 7.15
N TYR A 100 -14.42 -5.80 7.67
CA TYR A 100 -15.01 -6.95 6.94
C TYR A 100 -13.99 -7.93 6.33
N GLN A 101 -12.89 -8.15 7.07
CA GLN A 101 -11.76 -9.00 6.69
C GLN A 101 -12.19 -10.45 6.33
N ASP A 102 -13.27 -10.93 6.96
CA ASP A 102 -13.90 -12.24 6.82
C ASP A 102 -14.85 -12.36 5.60
N ARG A 103 -15.22 -11.26 4.94
CA ARG A 103 -16.34 -11.24 3.98
C ARG A 103 -16.01 -10.72 2.60
N ILE A 104 -15.11 -9.74 2.52
CA ILE A 104 -14.68 -9.13 1.26
C ILE A 104 -13.17 -8.91 1.30
N GLU A 105 -12.52 -9.10 0.17
CA GLU A 105 -11.13 -8.74 -0.03
C GLU A 105 -10.93 -8.10 -1.39
N ARG A 106 -10.00 -7.15 -1.48
CA ARG A 106 -9.56 -6.63 -2.77
C ARG A 106 -8.61 -7.66 -3.37
N VAL A 107 -8.84 -8.03 -4.63
CA VAL A 107 -7.90 -8.85 -5.40
C VAL A 107 -6.64 -8.03 -5.66
N ALA A 108 -5.47 -8.60 -5.39
CA ALA A 108 -4.19 -7.95 -5.66
C ALA A 108 -4.04 -7.66 -7.17
N ASP A 109 -3.59 -6.46 -7.50
CA ASP A 109 -3.44 -5.99 -8.89
C ASP A 109 -2.13 -5.20 -9.04
N PRO A 110 -0.96 -5.84 -8.82
CA PRO A 110 0.33 -5.16 -8.73
C PRO A 110 0.79 -4.51 -10.04
N VAL A 111 0.18 -4.88 -11.17
CA VAL A 111 0.40 -4.20 -12.46
C VAL A 111 -0.41 -2.91 -12.50
N GLY A 112 -1.73 -2.97 -12.27
CA GLY A 112 -2.57 -1.77 -12.24
C GLY A 112 -2.20 -0.80 -11.12
N ASP A 113 -1.77 -1.28 -9.95
CA ASP A 113 -1.29 -0.42 -8.86
C ASP A 113 -0.01 0.34 -9.24
N ARG A 114 0.88 -0.27 -10.04
CA ARG A 114 2.09 0.38 -10.57
C ARG A 114 1.77 1.39 -11.65
N GLU A 115 0.94 1.03 -12.62
CA GLU A 115 0.47 1.94 -13.68
C GLU A 115 -0.20 3.19 -13.06
N GLN A 116 -0.96 3.00 -11.97
CA GLN A 116 -1.59 4.10 -11.25
C GLN A 116 -0.61 4.93 -10.42
N MET A 117 0.39 4.31 -9.79
CA MET A 117 1.49 5.04 -9.14
C MET A 117 2.23 5.94 -10.16
N GLU A 118 2.61 5.39 -11.31
CA GLU A 118 3.26 6.13 -12.40
C GLU A 118 2.38 7.27 -12.93
N PHE A 119 1.07 7.02 -13.10
CA PHE A 119 0.10 8.06 -13.50
C PHE A 119 -0.01 9.19 -12.48
N PHE A 120 -0.16 8.88 -11.19
CA PHE A 120 -0.24 9.91 -10.15
C PHE A 120 1.08 10.67 -10.00
N GLN A 121 2.23 10.01 -10.16
CA GLN A 121 3.55 10.66 -10.19
C GLN A 121 3.70 11.62 -11.39
N GLU A 122 3.18 11.28 -12.58
CA GLU A 122 3.13 12.21 -13.72
C GLU A 122 2.30 13.45 -13.37
N LYS A 123 1.11 13.26 -12.77
CA LYS A 123 0.24 14.38 -12.39
C LYS A 123 0.82 15.21 -11.23
N ASP A 124 1.51 14.61 -10.27
CA ASP A 124 2.21 15.32 -9.19
C ASP A 124 3.24 16.29 -9.78
N ASN A 125 4.06 15.81 -10.71
CA ASN A 125 5.07 16.62 -11.39
C ASN A 125 4.49 17.83 -12.15
N GLU A 126 3.22 17.78 -12.59
CA GLU A 126 2.54 18.94 -13.20
C GLU A 126 2.15 20.01 -12.16
N ILE A 127 1.75 19.60 -10.94
CA ILE A 127 1.09 20.47 -9.95
C ILE A 127 1.86 20.69 -8.64
N ASP A 128 3.08 20.16 -8.54
CA ASP A 128 4.08 20.32 -7.46
C ASP A 128 4.62 21.76 -7.25
N PHE A 129 3.98 22.80 -7.82
CA PHE A 129 4.32 24.20 -7.53
C PHE A 129 3.85 24.65 -6.13
N LYS A 130 3.10 23.81 -5.41
CA LYS A 130 2.56 24.06 -4.07
C LYS A 130 2.26 22.73 -3.37
N ASP A 131 2.29 22.70 -2.04
CA ASP A 131 1.69 21.61 -1.27
C ASP A 131 0.18 21.51 -1.53
N TRP A 132 -0.29 20.30 -1.85
CA TRP A 132 -1.70 19.96 -1.95
C TRP A 132 -2.04 18.75 -1.06
N LEU A 133 -3.23 18.81 -0.47
CA LEU A 133 -3.88 17.69 0.19
C LEU A 133 -5.25 17.54 -0.48
N LEU A 134 -5.40 16.48 -1.27
CA LEU A 134 -6.60 16.19 -2.05
C LEU A 134 -7.24 14.94 -1.45
N GLU A 135 -8.32 15.13 -0.69
CA GLU A 135 -9.08 14.04 -0.07
C GLU A 135 -10.44 13.86 -0.73
N GLY A 136 -10.93 12.63 -0.79
CA GLY A 136 -12.28 12.31 -1.25
C GLY A 136 -12.78 11.00 -0.67
N THR A 137 -14.08 10.89 -0.42
CA THR A 137 -14.70 9.63 0.05
C THR A 137 -15.72 9.15 -0.96
N LEU A 138 -15.46 8.00 -1.58
CA LEU A 138 -16.35 7.37 -2.55
C LEU A 138 -17.24 6.34 -1.86
N GLN A 139 -18.55 6.41 -2.13
CA GLN A 139 -19.50 5.36 -1.83
C GLN A 139 -19.57 4.40 -3.02
N ILE A 140 -19.24 3.14 -2.74
CA ILE A 140 -19.26 2.03 -3.71
C ILE A 140 -20.51 1.19 -3.47
N ARG A 141 -21.15 0.75 -4.56
CA ARG A 141 -22.23 -0.24 -4.55
C ARG A 141 -21.85 -1.41 -5.42
N LEU A 142 -21.93 -2.61 -4.85
CA LEU A 142 -21.66 -3.87 -5.55
C LEU A 142 -22.94 -4.61 -5.90
N SER A 143 -22.90 -5.34 -7.01
CA SER A 143 -23.97 -6.24 -7.41
C SER A 143 -24.08 -7.43 -6.47
N PRO A 144 -25.25 -7.69 -5.86
CA PRO A 144 -25.42 -8.76 -4.88
C PRO A 144 -25.23 -10.17 -5.47
N LEU A 145 -25.28 -10.32 -6.80
CA LEU A 145 -25.15 -11.60 -7.50
C LEU A 145 -23.70 -11.98 -7.83
N GLY A 146 -22.81 -11.01 -8.01
CA GLY A 146 -21.47 -11.26 -8.56
C GLY A 146 -20.37 -10.31 -8.09
N GLY A 147 -20.64 -9.45 -7.09
CA GLY A 147 -19.63 -8.59 -6.47
C GLY A 147 -19.06 -7.47 -7.35
N GLN A 148 -19.54 -7.34 -8.59
CA GLN A 148 -19.09 -6.32 -9.54
C GLN A 148 -19.55 -4.93 -9.09
N THR A 149 -18.73 -3.90 -9.32
CA THR A 149 -19.09 -2.51 -9.03
C THR A 149 -20.22 -2.03 -9.95
N GLU A 150 -21.40 -1.75 -9.39
CA GLU A 150 -22.57 -1.23 -10.12
C GLU A 150 -22.62 0.29 -10.11
N HIS A 151 -22.14 0.92 -9.03
CA HIS A 151 -22.19 2.37 -8.87
C HIS A 151 -21.03 2.89 -8.03
N ILE A 152 -20.43 3.97 -8.51
CA ILE A 152 -19.38 4.76 -7.84
C ILE A 152 -19.92 6.18 -7.74
N SER A 153 -19.83 6.78 -6.57
CA SER A 153 -20.32 8.14 -6.31
C SER A 153 -19.55 8.76 -5.15
N TYR A 154 -19.41 10.08 -5.10
CA TYR A 154 -18.89 10.73 -3.89
C TYR A 154 -19.95 10.75 -2.80
N LEU A 155 -19.51 10.53 -1.55
CA LEU A 155 -20.35 10.81 -0.39
C LEU A 155 -20.60 12.33 -0.30
N GLU A 156 -21.80 12.72 0.11
CA GLU A 156 -22.20 14.13 0.16
C GLU A 156 -21.23 14.96 1.01
N GLY A 157 -20.71 16.06 0.43
CA GLY A 157 -19.71 16.92 1.07
C GLY A 157 -18.29 16.34 1.16
N GLN A 158 -18.02 15.19 0.55
CA GLN A 158 -16.71 14.50 0.53
C GLN A 158 -16.13 14.36 -0.89
N THR A 159 -16.50 15.27 -1.79
CA THR A 159 -15.89 15.40 -3.12
C THR A 159 -14.56 16.16 -3.02
N PRO A 160 -13.49 15.72 -3.71
CA PRO A 160 -12.23 16.46 -3.78
C PRO A 160 -12.39 17.92 -4.23
N ILE A 161 -11.51 18.78 -3.73
CA ILE A 161 -11.52 20.21 -4.06
C ILE A 161 -11.22 20.51 -5.55
N THR A 162 -10.61 19.55 -6.26
CA THR A 162 -10.33 19.61 -7.70
C THR A 162 -11.17 18.57 -8.44
N TRP A 163 -11.69 18.95 -9.61
CA TRP A 163 -12.44 18.03 -10.47
C TRP A 163 -11.54 16.92 -11.04
N GLN A 164 -10.27 17.22 -11.29
CA GLN A 164 -9.27 16.30 -11.81
C GLN A 164 -9.07 15.12 -10.84
N ALA A 165 -8.79 15.39 -9.56
CA ALA A 165 -8.73 14.34 -8.52
C ALA A 165 -10.07 13.62 -8.36
N SER A 166 -11.19 14.33 -8.53
CA SER A 166 -12.52 13.71 -8.50
C SER A 166 -12.70 12.64 -9.59
N THR A 167 -12.16 12.87 -10.79
CA THR A 167 -12.13 11.90 -11.89
C THR A 167 -11.11 10.80 -11.61
N TYR A 168 -9.87 11.13 -11.26
CA TYR A 168 -8.79 10.15 -11.08
C TYR A 168 -9.08 9.11 -9.98
N PHE A 169 -9.70 9.51 -8.87
CA PHE A 169 -10.10 8.53 -7.83
C PHE A 169 -11.30 7.66 -8.28
N GLN A 170 -12.17 8.14 -9.17
CA GLN A 170 -13.25 7.33 -9.76
C GLN A 170 -12.70 6.31 -10.76
N ASP A 171 -11.76 6.73 -11.60
CA ASP A 171 -11.08 5.85 -12.55
C ASP A 171 -10.28 4.77 -11.80
N ASP A 172 -9.53 5.15 -10.75
CA ASP A 172 -8.78 4.20 -9.92
C ASP A 172 -9.68 3.16 -9.23
N ILE A 173 -10.76 3.59 -8.55
CA ILE A 173 -11.62 2.62 -7.86
C ILE A 173 -12.43 1.74 -8.83
N SER A 174 -12.56 2.15 -10.10
CA SER A 174 -13.29 1.39 -11.12
C SER A 174 -12.62 0.07 -11.50
N ARG A 175 -11.28 -0.02 -11.41
CA ARG A 175 -10.53 -1.25 -11.73
C ARG A 175 -10.54 -2.28 -10.58
N PHE A 176 -10.90 -1.88 -9.36
CA PHE A 176 -10.81 -2.75 -8.19
C PHE A 176 -11.74 -3.96 -8.36
N ARG A 177 -11.18 -5.15 -8.20
CA ARG A 177 -11.91 -6.42 -8.17
C ARG A 177 -11.99 -6.93 -6.74
N TYR A 178 -13.10 -7.59 -6.42
CA TYR A 178 -13.38 -8.07 -5.07
C TYR A 178 -13.65 -9.58 -5.07
N GLU A 179 -13.06 -10.26 -4.10
CA GLU A 179 -13.36 -11.66 -3.75
C GLU A 179 -14.10 -11.70 -2.41
N PHE A 180 -14.86 -12.79 -2.19
CA PHE A 180 -15.77 -12.93 -1.06
C PHE A 180 -15.53 -14.26 -0.35
N PRO A 181 -14.59 -14.33 0.62
CA PRO A 181 -14.25 -15.56 1.34
C PRO A 181 -15.43 -16.31 1.95
N ALA A 182 -16.45 -15.57 2.40
CA ALA A 182 -17.69 -16.12 2.96
C ALA A 182 -18.67 -16.70 1.91
N GLY A 183 -18.34 -16.62 0.61
CA GLY A 183 -19.21 -17.06 -0.49
C GLY A 183 -20.47 -16.20 -0.72
N VAL A 184 -20.58 -15.06 -0.04
CA VAL A 184 -21.74 -14.16 -0.10
C VAL A 184 -21.24 -12.72 -0.25
N VAL A 185 -21.81 -11.97 -1.21
CA VAL A 185 -21.47 -10.56 -1.43
C VAL A 185 -21.91 -9.71 -0.24
N SER A 186 -20.98 -9.42 0.66
CA SER A 186 -21.21 -8.60 1.85
C SER A 186 -19.93 -7.85 2.25
N PRO A 187 -19.97 -6.53 2.50
CA PRO A 187 -21.13 -5.65 2.31
C PRO A 187 -21.36 -5.30 0.83
N THR A 188 -22.62 -5.06 0.46
CA THR A 188 -22.99 -4.58 -0.89
C THR A 188 -22.83 -3.06 -1.06
N ARG A 189 -22.58 -2.34 0.04
CA ARG A 189 -22.28 -0.91 0.07
C ARG A 189 -21.23 -0.61 1.11
N PHE A 190 -20.21 0.16 0.74
CA PHE A 190 -19.15 0.60 1.64
C PHE A 190 -18.55 1.92 1.16
N LEU A 191 -17.70 2.51 2.00
CA LEU A 191 -16.94 3.71 1.68
C LEU A 191 -15.46 3.37 1.43
N VAL A 192 -14.86 4.08 0.49
CA VAL A 192 -13.42 4.09 0.21
C VAL A 192 -12.93 5.53 0.33
N ARG A 193 -11.96 5.77 1.21
CA ARG A 193 -11.40 7.10 1.42
C ARG A 193 -10.04 7.23 0.73
N TYR A 194 -9.92 8.20 -0.14
CA TYR A 194 -8.71 8.58 -0.85
C TYR A 194 -8.06 9.78 -0.16
N ARG A 195 -6.73 9.74 -0.06
CA ARG A 195 -5.87 10.88 0.28
C ARG A 195 -4.71 10.91 -0.70
N TRP A 196 -4.57 12.01 -1.42
CA TRP A 196 -3.45 12.27 -2.32
C TRP A 196 -2.68 13.49 -1.79
N VAL A 197 -1.39 13.28 -1.49
CA VAL A 197 -0.49 14.25 -0.86
C VAL A 197 0.59 14.65 -1.85
N ILE A 198 0.55 15.90 -2.27
CA ILE A 198 1.49 16.48 -3.23
C ILE A 198 2.35 17.48 -2.47
N ARG A 199 3.66 17.41 -2.68
CA ARG A 199 4.61 18.32 -2.04
C ARG A 199 5.08 19.40 -3.01
N ALA A 200 5.32 20.60 -2.49
CA ALA A 200 5.98 21.62 -3.28
C ALA A 200 7.42 21.19 -3.63
N ARG A 201 7.78 21.21 -4.91
CA ARG A 201 9.14 20.89 -5.37
C ARG A 201 10.16 21.79 -4.68
N GLN A 202 11.17 21.17 -4.08
CA GLN A 202 12.23 21.90 -3.39
C GLN A 202 13.06 22.72 -4.37
N GLY A 203 13.55 23.89 -3.91
CA GLY A 203 14.40 24.77 -4.71
C GLY A 203 13.68 25.73 -5.66
N LEU A 204 12.36 25.58 -5.90
CA LEU A 204 11.60 26.57 -6.67
C LEU A 204 11.52 27.91 -5.94
N THR A 205 11.83 29.00 -6.63
CA THR A 205 11.59 30.36 -6.14
C THR A 205 10.10 30.71 -6.15
N ALA A 206 9.71 31.72 -5.35
CA ALA A 206 8.33 32.20 -5.31
C ALA A 206 7.83 32.80 -6.66
N GLU A 207 8.76 33.20 -7.54
CA GLU A 207 8.44 33.67 -8.90
C GLU A 207 8.12 32.48 -9.80
N GLU A 208 8.97 31.45 -9.84
CA GLU A 208 8.75 30.22 -10.60
C GLU A 208 7.48 29.47 -10.16
N GLN A 209 7.23 29.36 -8.84
CA GLN A 209 5.97 28.80 -8.31
C GLN A 209 4.74 29.54 -8.84
N ARG A 210 4.83 30.87 -8.93
CA ARG A 210 3.75 31.73 -9.45
C ARG A 210 3.58 31.55 -10.96
N GLU A 211 4.65 31.47 -11.72
CA GLU A 211 4.59 31.25 -13.17
C GLU A 211 3.97 29.90 -13.51
N ARG A 212 4.41 28.82 -12.86
CA ARG A 212 3.82 27.47 -13.02
C ARG A 212 2.35 27.43 -12.60
N ALA A 213 1.97 28.09 -11.52
CA ALA A 213 0.57 28.21 -11.12
C ALA A 213 -0.28 28.96 -12.17
N ILE A 214 0.25 30.02 -12.80
CA ILE A 214 -0.42 30.75 -13.87
C ILE A 214 -0.55 29.89 -15.14
N GLU A 215 0.48 29.13 -15.49
CA GLU A 215 0.45 28.19 -16.62
C GLU A 215 -0.61 27.10 -16.42
N TYR A 216 -0.62 26.46 -15.25
CA TYR A 216 -1.64 25.47 -14.89
C TYR A 216 -3.07 26.04 -15.01
N LEU A 217 -3.33 27.22 -14.43
CA LEU A 217 -4.65 27.85 -14.53
C LEU A 217 -5.05 28.20 -15.97
N ARG A 218 -4.09 28.58 -16.83
CA ARG A 218 -4.34 28.83 -18.27
C ARG A 218 -4.69 27.53 -19.01
N ALA A 219 -4.06 26.41 -18.67
CA ALA A 219 -4.36 25.10 -19.24
C ALA A 219 -5.80 24.65 -18.89
N GLN A 220 -6.24 24.88 -17.65
CA GLN A 220 -7.59 24.51 -17.17
C GLN A 220 -8.74 25.40 -17.70
N THR A 221 -8.44 26.50 -18.41
CA THR A 221 -9.45 27.47 -18.91
C THR A 221 -9.76 27.29 -20.41
N ARG A 222 -9.19 26.27 -21.07
CA ARG A 222 -9.40 25.95 -22.49
C ARG A 222 -10.40 24.82 -22.70
#